data_AF-A0A969M3V9-F1
#
_entry.id   AF-A0A969M3V9-F1
#
_cell.length_a   1.000
_cell.length_b   1.000
_cell.length_c   1.000
_cell.angle_alpha   90.00
_cell.angle_beta   90.00
_cell.angle_gamma   90.00
#
_symmetry.space_group_name_H-M   'P 1'
#
loop_
_entity.id
_entity.type
_entity.pdbx_description
1 polymer ?
#
loop_
_entity_poly.entity_id
_entity_poly.type
_entity_poly.pdbx_seq_one_letter_code
_entity_poly.pdbx_strand_id
1 'polypeptide(L)'
;MTSTQDNEAPLTPEQERLVSRMRRLSQISALVMVLGAASVFGVIGYRLFTDSKSSGGLVDVTATLPRGAKIVSTAVAGERLVVTVEQAGAIEVHTFALDTLKPAGRLRFASEP
;
A
#
# COMPACT_ATOMS: atom_id res chain seq x y z
N MET A 1 50.97 17.63 -33.27
CA MET A 1 51.75 16.65 -32.49
C MET A 1 50.91 15.39 -32.33
N THR A 2 51.30 14.36 -33.07
CA THR A 2 51.10 12.91 -32.83
C THR A 2 49.78 12.43 -32.22
N SER A 3 48.89 11.96 -33.11
CA SER A 3 47.88 10.94 -32.80
C SER A 3 48.58 9.66 -32.34
N THR A 4 48.47 9.33 -31.05
CA THR A 4 48.77 7.99 -30.57
C THR A 4 47.62 7.10 -31.01
N GLN A 5 47.77 6.44 -32.16
CA GLN A 5 46.98 5.25 -32.44
C GLN A 5 47.41 4.20 -31.43
N ASP A 6 46.58 3.98 -30.42
CA ASP A 6 46.66 2.81 -29.57
C ASP A 6 46.47 1.59 -30.47
N ASN A 7 47.60 1.02 -30.88
CA ASN A 7 47.69 -0.26 -31.55
C ASN A 7 47.36 -1.33 -30.51
N GLU A 8 46.05 -1.51 -30.28
CA GLU A 8 45.52 -2.55 -29.40
C GLU A 8 45.82 -3.89 -30.06
N ALA A 9 46.83 -4.60 -29.53
CA ALA A 9 47.19 -5.92 -29.99
C ALA A 9 45.94 -6.82 -30.00
N PRO A 10 45.66 -7.57 -31.08
CA PRO A 10 44.46 -8.39 -31.17
C PRO A 10 44.40 -9.33 -29.96
N LEU A 11 43.26 -9.33 -29.28
CA LEU A 11 43.02 -10.14 -28.11
C LEU A 11 43.40 -11.58 -28.41
N THR A 12 44.30 -12.15 -27.62
CA THR A 12 44.60 -13.58 -27.72
C THR A 12 43.30 -14.37 -27.50
N PRO A 13 43.09 -15.52 -28.15
CA PRO A 13 41.82 -16.27 -28.09
C PRO A 13 41.41 -16.69 -26.66
N GLU A 14 42.36 -16.69 -25.72
CA GLU A 14 42.08 -16.89 -24.29
C GLU A 14 41.47 -15.63 -23.62
N GLN A 15 41.90 -14.43 -24.02
CA GLN A 15 41.37 -13.14 -23.53
C GLN A 15 39.93 -12.90 -24.01
N GLU A 16 39.59 -13.25 -25.25
CA GLU A 16 38.21 -13.10 -25.77
C GLU A 16 37.19 -13.97 -25.00
N ARG A 17 37.60 -15.18 -24.60
CA ARG A 17 36.80 -16.09 -23.78
C ARG A 17 36.59 -15.57 -22.35
N LEU A 18 37.58 -14.86 -21.81
CA LEU A 18 37.47 -14.22 -20.50
C LEU A 18 36.54 -13.01 -20.57
N VAL A 19 36.70 -12.14 -21.57
CA VAL A 19 35.86 -10.94 -21.77
C VAL A 19 34.39 -11.32 -21.99
N SER A 20 34.11 -12.32 -22.83
CA SER A 20 32.74 -12.78 -23.07
C SER A 20 32.07 -13.34 -21.80
N ARG A 21 32.81 -14.07 -20.95
CA ARG A 21 32.31 -14.53 -19.64
C ARG A 21 32.04 -13.37 -18.68
N MET A 22 32.99 -12.43 -18.57
CA MET A 22 32.84 -11.25 -17.72
C MET A 22 31.65 -10.40 -18.15
N ARG A 23 31.45 -10.23 -19.46
CA ARG A 23 30.30 -9.50 -20.02
C ARG A 23 28.98 -10.18 -19.70
N ARG A 24 28.91 -11.51 -19.80
CA ARG A 24 27.73 -12.29 -19.43
C ARG A 24 27.44 -12.19 -17.93
N LEU A 25 28.46 -12.26 -17.09
CA LEU A 25 28.33 -12.10 -15.64
C LEU A 25 27.85 -10.68 -15.27
N SER A 26 28.41 -9.66 -15.92
CA SER A 26 28.01 -8.25 -15.76
C SER A 26 26.55 -8.02 -16.15
N GLN A 27 26.10 -8.59 -17.27
CA GLN A 27 24.70 -8.51 -17.69
C GLN A 27 23.75 -9.16 -16.68
N ILE A 28 24.11 -10.31 -16.12
CA ILE A 28 23.30 -10.98 -15.09
C ILE A 28 23.22 -10.10 -13.83
N SER A 29 24.35 -9.54 -13.38
CA SER A 29 24.38 -8.65 -12.23
C SER A 29 23.52 -7.41 -12.43
N ALA A 30 23.62 -6.77 -13.60
CA ALA A 30 22.81 -5.61 -13.94
C ALA A 30 21.31 -5.95 -13.98
N LEU A 31 20.96 -7.12 -14.53
CA LEU A 31 19.57 -7.58 -14.56
C LEU A 31 19.00 -7.79 -13.16
N VAL A 32 19.77 -8.42 -12.27
CA VAL A 32 19.35 -8.63 -10.87
C VAL A 32 19.16 -7.30 -10.15
N MET A 33 20.05 -6.33 -10.36
CA MET A 33 19.93 -5.00 -9.76
C MET A 33 18.64 -4.29 -10.22
N VAL A 34 18.34 -4.32 -11.52
CA VAL A 34 17.11 -3.71 -12.08
C VAL A 34 15.88 -4.42 -11.54
N LEU A 35 15.88 -5.75 -11.48
CA LEU A 35 14.76 -6.52 -10.92
C LEU A 35 14.52 -6.18 -9.45
N GLY A 36 15.57 -6.07 -8.64
CA GLY A 36 15.45 -5.67 -7.24
C GLY A 36 14.83 -4.29 -7.07
N ALA A 37 15.32 -3.30 -7.83
CA ALA A 37 14.74 -1.96 -7.82
C ALA A 37 13.26 -1.98 -8.27
N ALA A 38 12.95 -2.67 -9.37
CA ALA A 38 11.59 -2.78 -9.91
C ALA A 38 10.63 -3.44 -8.91
N SER A 39 11.07 -4.45 -8.16
CA SER A 39 10.27 -5.08 -7.09
C SER A 39 9.92 -4.08 -5.99
N VAL A 40 10.89 -3.30 -5.50
CA VAL A 40 10.65 -2.31 -4.44
C VAL A 40 9.71 -1.21 -4.92
N PHE A 41 9.95 -0.65 -6.12
CA PHE A 41 9.05 0.34 -6.70
C PHE A 41 7.65 -0.22 -6.95
N GLY A 42 7.53 -1.48 -7.37
CA GLY A 42 6.26 -2.16 -7.54
C GLY A 42 5.46 -2.26 -6.24
N VAL A 43 6.12 -2.63 -5.14
CA VAL A 43 5.47 -2.70 -3.82
C VAL A 43 5.07 -1.32 -3.32
N ILE A 44 5.94 -0.32 -3.45
CA ILE A 44 5.64 1.07 -3.06
C ILE A 44 4.46 1.59 -3.88
N GLY A 45 4.46 1.37 -5.20
CA GLY A 45 3.35 1.73 -6.07
C GLY A 45 2.06 1.05 -5.63
N TYR A 46 2.06 -0.28 -5.48
CA TYR A 46 0.90 -1.02 -5.02
C TYR A 46 0.36 -0.52 -3.68
N ARG A 47 1.25 -0.26 -2.72
CA ARG A 47 0.89 0.27 -1.40
C ARG A 47 0.29 1.67 -1.51
N LEU A 48 0.92 2.58 -2.26
CA LEU A 48 0.38 3.93 -2.47
C LEU A 48 -0.97 3.90 -3.16
N PHE A 49 -1.18 3.07 -4.18
CA PHE A 49 -2.48 2.97 -4.87
C PHE A 49 -3.56 2.28 -4.03
N THR A 50 -3.18 1.35 -3.16
CA THR A 50 -4.09 0.72 -2.19
C THR A 50 -4.49 1.72 -1.11
N ASP A 51 -3.52 2.43 -0.53
CA ASP A 51 -3.74 3.36 0.60
C ASP A 51 -4.40 4.67 0.12
N SER A 52 -4.12 5.13 -1.12
CA SER A 52 -4.71 6.35 -1.70
C SER A 52 -6.20 6.27 -2.00
N LYS A 53 -6.83 5.10 -1.86
CA LYS A 53 -8.30 5.01 -1.84
C LYS A 53 -8.92 5.82 -0.70
N SER A 54 -8.12 6.15 0.32
CA SER A 54 -8.50 7.00 1.46
C SER A 54 -8.21 8.49 1.30
N SER A 55 -7.67 8.94 0.16
CA SER A 55 -7.42 10.37 -0.11
C SER A 55 -8.71 11.10 -0.55
N GLY A 56 -9.80 10.90 0.19
CA GLY A 56 -10.98 11.75 0.11
C GLY A 56 -10.75 12.95 1.03
N GLY A 57 -10.74 14.17 0.48
CA GLY A 57 -10.70 15.40 1.28
C GLY A 57 -11.79 15.41 2.36
N LEU A 58 -11.62 16.22 3.41
CA LEU A 58 -12.52 16.34 4.58
C LEU A 58 -13.97 15.97 4.25
N VAL A 59 -14.32 14.70 4.52
CA VAL A 59 -15.65 14.17 4.27
C VAL A 59 -16.52 14.62 5.43
N ASP A 60 -17.28 15.71 5.24
CA ASP A 60 -18.27 16.17 6.21
C ASP A 60 -19.58 15.38 6.01
N VAL A 61 -19.79 14.37 6.86
CA VAL A 61 -20.99 13.52 6.85
C VAL A 61 -21.79 13.80 8.11
N THR A 62 -22.92 14.47 7.94
CA THR A 62 -23.91 14.64 9.01
C THR A 62 -24.80 13.40 9.07
N ALA A 63 -24.53 12.50 10.01
CA ALA A 63 -25.41 11.38 10.31
C ALA A 63 -26.52 11.81 11.29
N THR A 64 -27.77 11.50 10.97
CA THR A 64 -28.91 11.80 11.85
C THR A 64 -28.98 10.78 12.98
N LEU A 65 -28.79 11.26 14.21
CA LEU A 65 -28.97 10.44 15.40
C LEU A 65 -30.48 10.37 15.74
N PRO A 66 -31.07 9.17 15.92
CA PRO A 66 -32.47 9.05 16.31
C PRO A 66 -32.77 9.81 17.60
N ARG A 67 -33.98 10.38 17.71
CA ARG A 67 -34.38 11.12 18.92
C ARG A 67 -34.31 10.21 20.14
N GLY A 68 -33.63 10.65 21.19
CA GLY A 68 -33.43 9.89 22.42
C GLY A 68 -32.32 8.84 22.35
N ALA A 69 -31.61 8.72 21.22
CA ALA A 69 -30.41 7.90 21.15
C ALA A 69 -29.19 8.65 21.68
N LYS A 70 -28.32 7.94 22.39
CA LYS A 70 -27.09 8.49 22.97
C LYS A 70 -25.89 7.71 22.44
N ILE A 71 -24.85 8.41 22.01
CA ILE A 71 -23.57 7.78 21.72
C ILE A 71 -22.91 7.47 23.07
N VAL A 72 -22.71 6.18 23.35
CA VAL A 72 -22.16 5.70 24.63
C VAL A 72 -20.69 5.30 24.51
N SER A 73 -20.22 4.95 23.30
CA SER A 73 -18.82 4.64 23.06
C SER A 73 -18.43 4.89 21.60
N THR A 74 -17.18 5.28 21.39
CA THR A 74 -16.54 5.36 20.08
C THR A 74 -15.18 4.67 20.15
N ALA A 75 -14.87 3.84 19.16
CA ALA A 75 -13.61 3.13 19.06
C ALA A 75 -13.17 3.02 17.61
N VAL A 76 -11.85 2.95 17.38
CA VAL A 76 -11.28 2.70 16.06
C VAL A 76 -10.67 1.30 16.06
N ALA A 77 -11.03 0.49 15.07
CA ALA A 77 -10.55 -0.87 14.87
C ALA A 77 -10.03 -1.03 13.43
N GLY A 78 -8.72 -0.80 13.24
CA GLY A 78 -8.11 -0.78 11.91
C GLY A 78 -8.68 0.36 11.06
N GLU A 79 -9.24 0.02 9.88
CA GLU A 79 -9.87 0.98 8.95
C GLU A 79 -11.36 1.22 9.23
N ARG A 80 -11.83 0.88 10.44
CA ARG A 80 -13.24 0.99 10.81
C ARG A 80 -13.42 1.84 12.07
N LEU A 81 -14.31 2.80 11.98
CA LEU A 81 -14.84 3.54 13.12
C LEU A 81 -16.07 2.80 13.65
N VAL A 82 -16.05 2.44 14.92
CA VAL A 82 -17.14 1.76 15.61
C VAL A 82 -17.79 2.75 16.57
N VAL A 83 -19.09 2.96 16.41
CA VAL A 83 -19.90 3.86 17.24
C VAL A 83 -20.97 3.03 17.93
N THR A 84 -20.93 2.97 19.25
CA THR A 84 -21.96 2.33 20.06
C THR A 84 -22.99 3.36 20.45
N VAL A 85 -24.23 3.09 20.09
CA VAL A 85 -25.40 3.93 20.32
C VAL A 85 -26.37 3.17 21.22
N GLU A 86 -26.81 3.81 22.28
CA GLU A 86 -27.92 3.33 23.11
C GLU A 86 -29.20 4.01 22.65
N GLN A 87 -30.23 3.24 22.35
CA GLN A 87 -31.55 3.74 21.99
C GLN A 87 -32.64 2.93 22.72
N ALA A 88 -33.47 3.61 23.50
CA ALA A 88 -34.60 3.00 24.22
C ALA A 88 -34.21 1.75 25.06
N GLY A 89 -33.02 1.78 25.68
CA GLY A 89 -32.48 0.68 26.49
C GLY A 89 -31.85 -0.48 25.70
N ALA A 90 -31.82 -0.40 24.36
CA ALA A 90 -31.11 -1.34 23.51
C ALA A 90 -29.76 -0.77 23.06
N ILE A 91 -28.74 -1.62 22.97
CA ILE A 91 -27.42 -1.27 22.46
C ILE A 91 -27.33 -1.64 20.98
N GLU A 92 -26.97 -0.65 20.17
CA GLU A 92 -26.66 -0.80 18.75
C GLU A 92 -25.20 -0.41 18.49
N VAL A 93 -24.52 -1.17 17.63
CA VAL A 93 -23.16 -0.88 17.19
C VAL A 93 -23.20 -0.57 15.70
N HIS A 94 -22.80 0.65 15.36
CA HIS A 94 -22.73 1.16 14.00
C HIS A 94 -21.27 1.23 13.58
N THR A 95 -20.93 0.57 12.48
CA THR A 95 -19.57 0.51 11.97
C THR A 95 -19.50 1.33 10.70
N PHE A 96 -18.52 2.23 10.61
CA PHE A 96 -18.27 3.10 9.47
C PHE A 96 -16.86 2.84 8.93
N ALA A 97 -16.69 2.96 7.63
CA ALA A 97 -15.36 2.99 7.03
C ALA A 97 -14.66 4.30 7.42
N LEU A 98 -13.43 4.23 7.92
CA LEU A 98 -12.73 5.40 8.49
C LEU A 98 -12.36 6.43 7.42
N ASP A 99 -12.16 5.98 6.19
CA ASP A 99 -11.74 6.77 5.03
C ASP A 99 -12.88 7.58 4.38
N THR A 100 -14.08 7.01 4.35
CA THR A 100 -15.24 7.54 3.61
C THR A 100 -16.41 7.89 4.51
N LEU A 101 -16.34 7.54 5.79
CA LEU A 101 -17.44 7.62 6.77
C LEU A 101 -18.73 6.93 6.31
N LYS A 102 -18.62 6.03 5.32
CA LYS A 102 -19.78 5.28 4.83
C LYS A 102 -20.14 4.18 5.84
N PRO A 103 -21.43 3.95 6.10
CA PRO A 103 -21.86 2.86 6.96
C PRO A 103 -21.43 1.53 6.35
N ALA A 104 -20.60 0.79 7.08
CA ALA A 104 -20.07 -0.52 6.73
C ALA A 104 -20.88 -1.66 7.34
N GLY A 105 -21.59 -1.41 8.45
CA GLY A 105 -22.45 -2.41 9.06
C GLY A 105 -23.16 -1.90 10.32
N ARG A 106 -24.16 -2.66 10.75
CA ARG A 106 -24.91 -2.42 11.98
C ARG A 106 -25.15 -3.74 12.70
N LEU A 107 -24.85 -3.77 13.99
CA LEU A 107 -25.13 -4.89 14.88
C LEU A 107 -26.09 -4.40 15.97
N ARG A 108 -27.14 -5.17 16.23
CA ARG A 108 -28.11 -4.89 17.29
C ARG A 108 -28.15 -6.07 18.24
N PHE A 109 -28.08 -5.79 19.53
CA PHE A 109 -28.25 -6.80 20.57
C PHE A 109 -29.73 -6.88 20.97
N ALA A 110 -30.28 -8.09 21.00
CA ALA A 110 -31.60 -8.37 21.56
C ALA A 110 -31.42 -8.87 23.00
N SER A 111 -32.32 -8.47 23.90
CA SER A 111 -32.37 -9.00 25.27
C SER A 111 -32.92 -10.43 25.25
N GLU A 112 -32.30 -11.32 26.04
CA GLU A 112 -32.80 -12.68 26.29
C GLU A 112 -34.12 -12.62 27.08
N PRO A 113 -35.12 -13.47 26.77
CA PRO A 113 -36.46 -13.41 27.36
C PRO A 113 -36.51 -13.78 28.85
#